data_AF-A0A0W0EZN7-F1
#
_entry.id   AF-A0A0W0EZN7-F1
#
_cell.length_a   1.000
_cell.length_b   1.000
_cell.length_c   1.000
_cell.angle_alpha   90.00
_cell.angle_beta   90.00
_cell.angle_gamma   90.00
#
_symmetry.space_group_name_H-M   'P 1'
#
loop_
_entity.id
_entity.type
_entity.pdbx_description
1 polymer ?
#
loop_
_entity_poly.entity_id
_entity_poly.type
_entity_poly.pdbx_seq_one_letter_code
_entity_poly.pdbx_strand_id
1 'polypeptide(L)'
;MNPWVQKYFYVTPLDHLKWPYPHGFGNITLVHRSVQVKRAAMLEYRMSRGYRTAIMVDIRMHAGRDESETQPYKLIRVINTHLESNRDGEACRREQLQLCASFLLDESKGCDGGIIGGDLNAFDADSEQQVDDVGLADAIDPTRYKSAEEGYTWGFQINKPSDLYFPKSRMDKFLYTPHRSFYVTHPDILGRGARDQGGRFISDHFALAADIVIQE
;
A
#
# COMPACT_ATOMS: atom_id res chain seq x y z
N MET A 1 -8.06 14.78 14.50
CA MET A 1 -7.86 14.62 13.04
C MET A 1 -7.97 15.98 12.37
N ASN A 2 -7.20 16.25 11.32
CA ASN A 2 -7.18 17.55 10.64
C ASN A 2 -8.55 17.86 9.96
N PRO A 3 -9.13 19.07 10.10
CA PRO A 3 -10.43 19.43 9.52
C PRO A 3 -10.51 19.28 7.99
N TRP A 4 -9.41 19.54 7.27
CA TRP A 4 -9.35 19.35 5.82
C TRP A 4 -9.51 17.87 5.44
N VAL A 5 -8.85 16.97 6.18
CA VAL A 5 -8.99 15.51 5.97
C VAL A 5 -10.44 15.07 6.19
N GLN A 6 -11.05 15.50 7.30
CA GLN A 6 -12.44 15.15 7.62
C GLN A 6 -13.44 15.64 6.57
N LYS A 7 -13.19 16.83 6.00
CA LYS A 7 -14.03 17.44 4.98
C LYS A 7 -13.97 16.67 3.67
N TYR A 8 -12.78 16.28 3.20
CA TYR A 8 -12.61 15.77 1.84
C TYR A 8 -12.46 14.25 1.72
N PHE A 9 -12.26 13.52 2.82
CA PHE A 9 -11.97 12.08 2.77
C PHE A 9 -12.90 11.25 3.65
N TYR A 10 -13.24 10.07 3.15
CA TYR A 10 -13.57 8.93 4.01
C TYR A 10 -12.28 8.43 4.66
N VAL A 11 -12.32 8.13 5.95
CA VAL A 11 -11.16 7.70 6.74
C VAL A 11 -11.47 6.35 7.37
N THR A 12 -10.56 5.39 7.21
CA THR A 12 -10.65 4.09 7.90
C THR A 12 -9.27 3.64 8.39
N PRO A 13 -9.13 3.20 9.66
CA PRO A 13 -10.13 3.36 10.72
C PRO A 13 -10.36 4.84 11.08
N LEU A 14 -11.52 5.15 11.68
CA LEU A 14 -11.88 6.53 12.07
C LEU A 14 -10.97 7.09 13.17
N ASP A 15 -10.45 6.21 14.02
CA ASP A 15 -9.54 6.54 15.10
C ASP A 15 -8.61 5.34 15.42
N HIS A 16 -7.61 5.61 16.26
CA HIS A 16 -6.60 4.64 16.69
C HIS A 16 -7.17 3.53 17.58
N LEU A 17 -8.38 3.66 18.14
CA LEU A 17 -8.97 2.65 19.02
C LEU A 17 -9.32 1.36 18.28
N LYS A 18 -9.30 1.40 16.94
CA LYS A 18 -9.46 0.21 16.09
C LYS A 18 -8.16 -0.51 15.81
N TRP A 19 -6.99 0.10 16.05
CA TRP A 19 -5.74 -0.62 15.87
C TRP A 19 -5.60 -1.74 16.92
N PRO A 20 -4.93 -2.86 16.59
CA PRO A 20 -4.75 -3.98 17.53
C PRO A 20 -4.04 -3.55 18.81
N TYR A 21 -3.17 -2.54 18.71
CA TYR A 21 -2.57 -1.85 19.85
C TYR A 21 -2.94 -0.35 19.81
N PRO A 22 -4.05 0.06 20.46
CA PRO A 22 -4.57 1.43 20.38
C PRO A 22 -3.60 2.54 20.78
N HIS A 23 -2.66 2.24 21.68
CA HIS A 23 -1.66 3.20 22.15
C HIS A 23 -0.38 3.23 21.31
N GLY A 24 -0.32 2.42 20.25
CA GLY A 24 0.80 2.35 19.33
C GLY A 24 0.57 3.15 18.05
N PHE A 25 1.02 2.58 16.94
CA PHE A 25 0.84 3.11 15.60
C PHE A 25 0.06 2.10 14.74
N GLY A 26 -0.50 2.57 13.64
CA GLY A 26 -1.18 1.72 12.67
C GLY A 26 -1.45 2.46 11.37
N ASN A 27 -1.95 1.73 10.38
CA ASN A 27 -2.28 2.29 9.07
C ASN A 27 -3.58 3.10 9.13
N ILE A 28 -3.71 4.05 8.20
CA ILE A 28 -4.97 4.72 7.85
C ILE A 28 -5.11 4.74 6.33
N THR A 29 -6.32 4.54 5.82
CA THR A 29 -6.64 4.74 4.41
C THR A 29 -7.56 5.94 4.28
N LEU A 30 -7.16 6.89 3.44
CA LEU A 30 -7.92 8.07 3.07
C LEU A 30 -8.46 7.88 1.65
N VAL A 31 -9.77 7.95 1.47
CA VAL A 31 -10.39 7.92 0.14
C VAL A 31 -11.14 9.21 -0.09
N HIS A 32 -10.78 9.95 -1.13
CA HIS A 32 -11.45 11.22 -1.43
C HIS A 32 -12.95 10.98 -1.65
N ARG A 33 -13.80 11.88 -1.15
CA ARG A 33 -15.27 11.69 -1.14
C ARG A 33 -15.92 11.66 -2.53
N SER A 34 -15.21 12.06 -3.58
CA SER A 34 -15.66 11.85 -4.97
C SER A 34 -15.57 10.39 -5.41
N VAL A 35 -14.79 9.56 -4.74
CA VAL A 35 -14.68 8.13 -5.06
C VAL A 35 -15.75 7.36 -4.28
N GLN A 36 -16.52 6.55 -5.00
CA GLN A 36 -17.56 5.73 -4.38
C GLN A 36 -16.95 4.53 -3.65
N VAL A 37 -16.88 4.61 -2.32
CA VAL A 37 -16.53 3.50 -1.43
C VAL A 37 -17.74 2.59 -1.24
N LYS A 38 -17.56 1.28 -1.38
CA LYS A 38 -18.61 0.28 -1.11
C LYS A 38 -18.45 -0.44 0.20
N ARG A 39 -17.22 -0.81 0.53
CA ARG A 39 -16.92 -1.57 1.73
C ARG A 39 -15.57 -1.14 2.28
N ALA A 40 -15.43 -1.19 3.59
CA ALA A 40 -14.17 -1.08 4.27
C ALA A 40 -14.08 -2.17 5.34
N ALA A 41 -12.93 -2.80 5.46
CA ALA A 41 -12.65 -3.81 6.46
C ALA A 41 -11.21 -3.70 6.94
N MET A 42 -10.95 -4.17 8.16
CA MET A 42 -9.60 -4.27 8.70
C MET A 42 -9.34 -5.73 9.07
N LEU A 43 -8.18 -6.22 8.68
CA LEU A 43 -7.67 -7.52 8.99
C LEU A 43 -6.47 -7.35 9.94
N GLU A 44 -6.56 -7.98 11.10
CA GLU A 44 -5.46 -8.10 12.05
C GLU A 44 -4.64 -9.36 11.76
N TYR A 45 -3.32 -9.20 11.61
CA TYR A 45 -2.43 -10.34 11.43
C TYR A 45 -2.08 -10.96 12.78
N ARG A 46 -2.70 -12.08 13.13
CA ARG A 46 -2.51 -12.73 14.44
C ARG A 46 -1.07 -13.16 14.73
N MET A 47 -0.29 -13.49 13.69
CA MET A 47 1.13 -13.84 13.82
C MET A 47 2.05 -12.63 14.03
N SER A 48 1.52 -11.41 13.93
CA SER A 48 2.34 -10.21 13.97
C SER A 48 2.83 -9.89 15.38
N ARG A 49 4.13 -9.60 15.49
CA ARG A 49 4.73 -9.06 16.73
C ARG A 49 4.58 -7.53 16.80
N GLY A 50 4.55 -6.86 15.65
CA GLY A 50 4.40 -5.42 15.52
C GLY A 50 2.95 -4.91 15.43
N TYR A 51 1.95 -5.72 15.78
CA TYR A 51 0.52 -5.35 15.71
C TYR A 51 0.06 -4.90 14.32
N ARG A 52 0.60 -5.55 13.28
CA ARG A 52 0.36 -5.19 11.88
C ARG A 52 -1.08 -5.48 11.44
N THR A 53 -1.58 -4.69 10.48
CA THR A 53 -2.92 -4.84 9.91
C THR A 53 -2.92 -4.59 8.41
N ALA A 54 -3.90 -5.18 7.72
CA ALA A 54 -4.32 -4.76 6.39
C ALA A 54 -5.67 -4.04 6.46
N ILE A 55 -5.75 -2.85 5.85
CA ILE A 55 -6.99 -2.09 5.67
C ILE A 55 -7.44 -2.26 4.23
N MET A 56 -8.58 -2.91 4.04
CA MET A 56 -9.18 -3.18 2.74
C MET A 56 -10.31 -2.18 2.48
N VAL A 57 -10.28 -1.53 1.32
CA VAL A 57 -11.34 -0.64 0.86
C VAL A 57 -11.73 -0.98 -0.57
N ASP A 58 -13.00 -1.31 -0.78
CA ASP A 58 -13.54 -1.59 -2.11
C ASP A 58 -14.09 -0.30 -2.72
N ILE A 59 -13.53 0.12 -3.85
CA ILE A 59 -13.93 1.33 -4.59
C ILE A 59 -14.54 0.96 -5.94
N ARG A 60 -15.55 1.73 -6.37
CA ARG A 60 -16.04 1.65 -7.75
C ARG A 60 -15.20 2.52 -8.68
N MET A 61 -14.87 1.97 -9.84
CA MET A 61 -14.24 2.68 -10.94
C MET A 61 -15.06 2.48 -12.21
N HIS A 62 -15.33 3.57 -12.94
CA HIS A 62 -16.08 3.55 -14.19
C HIS A 62 -15.12 3.72 -15.37
N ALA A 63 -15.43 3.06 -16.50
CA ALA A 63 -14.81 3.40 -17.78
C ALA A 63 -15.55 4.62 -18.35
N GLY A 64 -14.90 5.78 -18.38
CA GLY A 64 -15.47 7.04 -18.88
C GLY A 64 -15.88 8.05 -17.81
N ARG A 65 -16.49 9.17 -18.24
CA ARG A 65 -16.81 10.33 -17.38
C ARG A 65 -18.23 10.32 -16.80
N ASP A 66 -19.08 9.40 -17.22
CA ASP A 66 -20.46 9.28 -16.73
C ASP A 66 -20.50 8.32 -15.53
N GLU A 67 -20.63 8.88 -14.33
CA GLU A 67 -20.68 8.15 -13.05
C GLU A 67 -22.11 7.71 -12.67
N SER A 68 -23.03 7.61 -13.63
CA SER A 68 -24.39 7.14 -13.33
C SER A 68 -24.37 5.70 -12.79
N GLU A 69 -25.24 5.39 -11.83
CA GLU A 69 -25.31 4.06 -11.18
C GLU A 69 -25.61 2.92 -12.15
N THR A 70 -26.10 3.24 -13.35
CA THR A 70 -26.47 2.29 -14.41
C THR A 70 -25.32 1.92 -15.32
N GLN A 71 -24.19 2.64 -15.29
CA GLN A 71 -23.03 2.31 -16.12
C GLN A 71 -22.27 1.09 -15.56
N PRO A 72 -21.71 0.25 -16.43
CA PRO A 72 -20.76 -0.79 -16.02
C PRO A 72 -19.63 -0.18 -15.20
N TYR A 73 -19.28 -0.83 -14.09
CA TYR A 73 -18.18 -0.42 -13.23
C TYR A 73 -17.33 -1.63 -12.86
N LYS A 74 -16.10 -1.35 -12.42
CA LYS A 74 -15.20 -2.31 -11.80
C LYS A 74 -15.11 -2.03 -10.31
N LEU A 75 -15.23 -3.07 -9.50
CA LEU A 75 -15.01 -3.00 -8.07
C LEU A 75 -13.56 -3.37 -7.78
N ILE A 76 -12.75 -2.37 -7.50
CA ILE A 76 -11.32 -2.53 -7.23
C ILE A 76 -11.10 -2.52 -5.73
N ARG A 77 -10.44 -3.56 -5.21
CA ARG A 77 -10.04 -3.62 -3.79
C ARG A 77 -8.68 -2.96 -3.59
N VAL A 78 -8.61 -1.99 -2.69
CA VAL A 78 -7.36 -1.35 -2.25
C VAL A 78 -7.01 -1.88 -0.87
N ILE A 79 -5.86 -2.54 -0.74
CA ILE A 79 -5.33 -3.04 0.53
C ILE A 79 -4.14 -2.18 0.93
N ASN A 80 -4.29 -1.40 1.99
CA ASN A 80 -3.20 -0.67 2.63
C ASN A 80 -2.65 -1.48 3.80
N THR A 81 -1.37 -1.82 3.78
CA THR A 81 -0.75 -2.63 4.83
C THR A 81 0.64 -2.11 5.19
N HIS A 82 1.08 -2.45 6.40
CA HIS A 82 2.47 -2.35 6.81
C HIS A 82 2.89 -3.72 7.33
N LEU A 83 3.70 -4.46 6.56
CA LEU A 83 4.10 -5.83 6.89
C LEU A 83 5.12 -5.87 8.04
N GLU A 84 5.40 -7.06 8.57
CA GLU A 84 6.29 -7.25 9.71
C GLU A 84 7.70 -6.67 9.45
N SER A 85 8.18 -5.79 10.35
CA SER A 85 9.46 -5.09 10.18
C SER A 85 10.65 -5.82 10.78
N ASN A 86 10.44 -6.87 11.57
CA ASN A 86 11.56 -7.54 12.23
C ASN A 86 12.50 -8.20 11.22
N ARG A 87 13.82 -8.16 11.48
CA ARG A 87 14.82 -8.80 10.61
C ARG A 87 14.60 -10.32 10.51
N ASP A 88 14.16 -10.95 11.60
CA ASP A 88 13.74 -12.36 11.66
C ASP A 88 12.27 -12.59 11.25
N GLY A 89 11.60 -11.56 10.70
CA GLY A 89 10.18 -11.54 10.38
C GLY A 89 9.81 -12.01 8.98
N GLU A 90 10.74 -12.57 8.20
CA GLU A 90 10.52 -12.95 6.79
C GLU A 90 9.31 -13.87 6.61
N ALA A 91 9.23 -14.96 7.40
CA ALA A 91 8.10 -15.88 7.35
C ALA A 91 6.76 -15.17 7.65
N CYS A 92 6.76 -14.23 8.60
CA CYS A 92 5.58 -13.43 8.90
C CYS A 92 5.20 -12.52 7.72
N ARG A 93 6.16 -11.85 7.07
CA ARG A 93 5.90 -11.03 5.89
C ARG A 93 5.30 -11.85 4.75
N ARG A 94 5.86 -13.04 4.48
CA ARG A 94 5.34 -13.97 3.46
C ARG A 94 3.89 -14.37 3.74
N GLU A 95 3.58 -14.81 4.96
CA GLU A 95 2.22 -15.19 5.33
C GLU A 95 1.23 -14.00 5.26
N GLN A 96 1.66 -12.81 5.68
CA GLN A 96 0.84 -11.60 5.61
C GLN A 96 0.56 -11.19 4.16
N LEU A 97 1.56 -11.24 3.29
CA LEU A 97 1.41 -10.96 1.86
C LEU A 97 0.50 -11.99 1.18
N GLN A 98 0.69 -13.27 1.47
CA GLN A 98 -0.18 -14.34 0.96
C GLN A 98 -1.63 -14.14 1.39
N LEU A 99 -1.85 -13.74 2.64
CA LEU A 99 -3.19 -13.46 3.14
C LEU A 99 -3.81 -12.27 2.39
N CYS A 100 -3.08 -11.18 2.17
CA CYS A 100 -3.54 -10.06 1.35
C CYS A 100 -3.85 -10.47 -0.09
N ALA A 101 -2.96 -11.23 -0.73
CA ALA A 101 -3.15 -11.71 -2.10
C ALA A 101 -4.42 -12.57 -2.23
N SER A 102 -4.72 -13.41 -1.23
CA SER A 102 -5.94 -14.23 -1.25
C SER A 102 -7.23 -13.37 -1.26
N PHE A 103 -7.23 -12.19 -0.63
CA PHE A 103 -8.37 -11.26 -0.70
C PHE A 103 -8.50 -10.55 -2.04
N LEU A 104 -7.45 -10.50 -2.86
CA LEU A 104 -7.50 -9.93 -4.21
C LEU A 104 -7.82 -10.96 -5.29
N LEU A 105 -7.33 -12.19 -5.13
CA LEU A 105 -7.41 -13.25 -6.14
C LEU A 105 -8.68 -14.11 -6.03
N ASP A 106 -9.32 -14.15 -4.86
CA ASP A 106 -10.57 -14.90 -4.65
C ASP A 106 -11.77 -14.13 -5.25
N GLU A 107 -12.16 -14.52 -6.47
CA GLU A 107 -13.30 -13.93 -7.19
C GLU A 107 -14.64 -14.08 -6.43
N SER A 108 -14.76 -15.07 -5.53
CA SER A 108 -15.94 -15.22 -4.68
C SER A 108 -16.11 -14.07 -3.68
N LYS A 109 -15.07 -13.26 -3.45
CA LYS A 109 -15.10 -12.05 -2.61
C LYS A 109 -15.68 -10.83 -3.31
N GLY A 110 -16.08 -10.97 -4.59
CA GLY A 110 -16.90 -9.99 -5.31
C GLY A 110 -16.17 -8.74 -5.79
N CYS A 111 -14.85 -8.77 -5.94
CA CYS A 111 -14.06 -7.71 -6.57
C CYS A 111 -13.46 -8.17 -7.90
N ASP A 112 -13.25 -7.23 -8.84
CA ASP A 112 -12.66 -7.47 -10.17
C ASP A 112 -11.11 -7.60 -10.11
N GLY A 113 -10.54 -7.67 -8.91
CA GLY A 113 -9.12 -7.62 -8.61
C GLY A 113 -8.79 -6.46 -7.67
N GLY A 114 -7.52 -6.12 -7.58
CA GLY A 114 -7.13 -4.98 -6.76
C GLY A 114 -5.64 -4.71 -6.66
N ILE A 115 -5.33 -3.87 -5.69
CA ILE A 115 -3.98 -3.41 -5.38
C ILE A 115 -3.66 -3.59 -3.90
N ILE A 116 -2.43 -3.99 -3.59
CA ILE A 116 -1.82 -3.91 -2.26
C ILE A 116 -0.78 -2.79 -2.30
N GLY A 117 -0.84 -1.89 -1.33
CA GLY A 117 0.11 -0.80 -1.20
C GLY A 117 0.51 -0.57 0.25
N GLY A 118 1.67 0.07 0.42
CA GLY A 118 2.20 0.48 1.72
C GLY A 118 3.63 0.03 1.92
N ASP A 119 4.05 0.01 3.19
CA ASP A 119 5.38 -0.44 3.59
C ASP A 119 5.38 -1.97 3.73
N LEU A 120 5.87 -2.66 2.70
CA LEU A 120 5.94 -4.12 2.71
C LEU A 120 7.17 -4.64 3.44
N ASN A 121 8.04 -3.76 3.98
CA ASN A 121 9.32 -4.14 4.57
C ASN A 121 10.09 -5.11 3.65
N ALA A 122 10.03 -4.86 2.34
CA ALA A 122 10.56 -5.73 1.30
C ALA A 122 12.09 -5.59 1.15
N PHE A 123 12.80 -5.85 2.24
CA PHE A 123 14.27 -5.84 2.32
C PHE A 123 14.88 -7.25 2.32
N ASP A 124 14.05 -8.29 2.26
CA ASP A 124 14.50 -9.68 2.12
C ASP A 124 15.13 -9.92 0.76
N ALA A 125 16.08 -10.87 0.73
CA ALA A 125 16.82 -11.23 -0.49
C ALA A 125 15.90 -11.76 -1.61
N ASP A 126 14.79 -12.38 -1.26
CA ASP A 126 13.82 -12.99 -2.16
C ASP A 126 12.50 -12.20 -2.25
N SER A 127 12.48 -10.95 -1.77
CA SER A 127 11.28 -10.11 -1.71
C SER A 127 10.58 -9.90 -3.07
N GLU A 128 11.29 -10.01 -4.20
CA GLU A 128 10.66 -10.00 -5.52
C GLU A 128 9.99 -11.35 -5.83
N GLN A 129 10.65 -12.47 -5.54
CA GLN A 129 10.09 -13.81 -5.69
C GLN A 129 8.84 -13.99 -4.81
N GLN A 130 8.81 -13.39 -3.63
CA GLN A 130 7.63 -13.39 -2.76
C GLN A 130 6.37 -12.83 -3.43
N VAL A 131 6.51 -11.87 -4.36
CA VAL A 131 5.41 -11.29 -5.14
C VAL A 131 4.91 -12.29 -6.19
N ASP A 132 5.84 -12.91 -6.91
CA ASP A 132 5.54 -13.91 -7.93
C ASP A 132 4.87 -15.16 -7.31
N ASP A 133 5.35 -15.61 -6.16
CA ASP A 133 4.84 -16.77 -5.42
C ASP A 133 3.35 -16.64 -5.07
N VAL A 134 2.87 -15.41 -4.86
CA VAL A 134 1.46 -15.11 -4.54
C VAL A 134 0.64 -14.71 -5.75
N GLY A 135 1.21 -14.78 -6.97
CA GLY A 135 0.50 -14.52 -8.22
C GLY A 135 0.14 -13.04 -8.45
N LEU A 136 0.89 -12.12 -7.86
CA LEU A 136 0.73 -10.68 -8.07
C LEU A 136 1.82 -10.14 -9.01
N ALA A 137 1.59 -8.94 -9.53
CA ALA A 137 2.59 -8.19 -10.27
C ALA A 137 3.00 -6.94 -9.48
N ASP A 138 4.27 -6.55 -9.57
CA ASP A 138 4.76 -5.28 -9.04
C ASP A 138 4.53 -4.18 -10.09
N ALA A 139 4.00 -3.03 -9.68
CA ALA A 139 3.79 -1.88 -10.57
C ALA A 139 5.10 -1.22 -11.04
N ILE A 140 6.21 -1.51 -10.36
CA ILE A 140 7.53 -1.02 -10.75
C ILE A 140 7.94 -1.57 -12.12
N ASP A 141 8.57 -0.73 -12.93
CA ASP A 141 9.21 -1.13 -14.18
C ASP A 141 10.70 -0.93 -13.97
N PRO A 142 11.48 -2.00 -13.70
CA PRO A 142 12.89 -1.88 -13.36
C PRO A 142 13.72 -1.36 -14.53
N THR A 143 13.22 -1.44 -15.77
CA THR A 143 13.93 -0.94 -16.96
C THR A 143 14.01 0.58 -17.01
N ARG A 144 13.19 1.28 -16.22
CA ARG A 144 13.20 2.74 -16.10
C ARG A 144 14.32 3.28 -15.21
N TYR A 145 14.99 2.41 -14.46
CA TYR A 145 16.05 2.80 -13.54
C TYR A 145 17.42 2.45 -14.10
N LYS A 146 18.39 3.35 -13.91
CA LYS A 146 19.80 3.12 -14.22
C LYS A 146 20.48 2.22 -13.18
N SER A 147 19.91 2.15 -11.99
CA SER A 147 20.38 1.30 -10.89
C SER A 147 19.23 0.96 -9.95
N ALA A 148 19.36 -0.13 -9.18
CA ALA A 148 18.35 -0.52 -8.20
C ALA A 148 18.08 0.58 -7.15
N GLU A 149 19.12 1.34 -6.76
CA GLU A 149 18.99 2.42 -5.77
C GLU A 149 18.05 3.56 -6.21
N GLU A 150 17.87 3.77 -7.52
CA GLU A 150 16.91 4.77 -8.01
C GLU A 150 15.46 4.39 -7.67
N GLY A 151 15.16 3.10 -7.57
CA GLY A 151 13.86 2.58 -7.14
C GLY A 151 13.70 2.42 -5.64
N TYR A 152 14.76 2.63 -4.84
CA TYR A 152 14.68 2.46 -3.38
C TYR A 152 13.85 3.56 -2.74
N THR A 153 13.10 3.16 -1.71
CA THR A 153 12.19 4.04 -0.97
C THR A 153 12.66 4.31 0.44
N TRP A 154 13.65 3.56 0.96
CA TRP A 154 14.15 3.70 2.33
C TRP A 154 15.68 3.80 2.39
N GLY A 155 16.19 4.49 3.43
CA GLY A 155 17.60 4.47 3.82
C GLY A 155 18.43 5.67 3.35
N PHE A 156 17.79 6.74 2.88
CA PHE A 156 18.45 7.99 2.47
C PHE A 156 18.14 9.18 3.38
N GLN A 157 16.98 9.19 4.05
CA GLN A 157 16.48 10.32 4.82
C GLN A 157 16.61 10.08 6.33
N ILE A 158 17.85 9.96 6.78
CA ILE A 158 18.16 9.61 8.17
C ILE A 158 18.38 10.89 8.99
N ASN A 159 17.64 11.05 10.09
CA ASN A 159 17.80 12.20 11.00
C ASN A 159 18.91 11.95 12.04
N LYS A 160 19.13 10.69 12.46
CA LYS A 160 20.25 10.27 13.32
C LYS A 160 20.88 8.97 12.82
N PRO A 161 22.21 8.77 12.90
CA PRO A 161 22.84 7.53 12.44
C PRO A 161 22.25 6.24 13.04
N SER A 162 21.70 6.31 14.26
CA SER A 162 21.00 5.21 14.93
C SER A 162 19.72 4.75 14.21
N ASP A 163 19.15 5.59 13.34
CA ASP A 163 17.88 5.29 12.66
C ASP A 163 18.13 4.41 11.42
N LEU A 164 19.39 4.20 11.00
CA LEU A 164 19.75 3.30 9.91
C LEU A 164 19.75 1.84 10.40
N TYR A 165 18.55 1.33 10.67
CA TYR A 165 18.37 -0.01 11.25
C TYR A 165 18.34 -1.14 10.22
N PHE A 166 17.98 -0.84 8.96
CA PHE A 166 17.93 -1.79 7.84
C PHE A 166 18.93 -1.41 6.74
N PRO A 167 19.18 -2.30 5.74
CA PRO A 167 19.84 -1.91 4.50
C PRO A 167 18.94 -1.00 3.65
N LYS A 168 19.55 -0.11 2.86
CA LYS A 168 18.81 0.65 1.84
C LYS A 168 18.08 -0.33 0.91
N SER A 169 16.81 -0.09 0.68
CA SER A 169 15.95 -1.03 -0.04
C SER A 169 14.67 -0.35 -0.54
N ARG A 170 13.94 -1.08 -1.38
CA ARG A 170 12.61 -0.72 -1.86
C ARG A 170 11.55 -1.38 -0.99
N MET A 171 11.34 -0.83 0.20
CA MET A 171 10.41 -1.39 1.18
C MET A 171 8.95 -1.15 0.80
N ASP A 172 8.67 0.01 0.22
CA ASP A 172 7.32 0.42 -0.18
C ASP A 172 7.05 -0.07 -1.60
N LYS A 173 5.86 -0.64 -1.83
CA LYS A 173 5.47 -1.20 -3.13
C LYS A 173 3.99 -0.96 -3.44
N PHE A 174 3.65 -0.98 -4.73
CA PHE A 174 2.29 -1.22 -5.21
C PHE A 174 2.28 -2.54 -5.97
N LEU A 175 1.60 -3.53 -5.40
CA LEU A 175 1.39 -4.84 -6.02
C LEU A 175 -0.05 -4.92 -6.53
N TYR A 176 -0.31 -5.61 -7.63
CA TYR A 176 -1.64 -5.66 -8.22
C TYR A 176 -1.93 -7.01 -8.86
N THR A 177 -3.22 -7.31 -9.03
CA THR A 177 -3.66 -8.51 -9.76
C THR A 177 -3.39 -8.34 -11.25
N PRO A 178 -2.50 -9.13 -11.87
CA PRO A 178 -2.21 -9.02 -13.30
C PRO A 178 -3.37 -9.54 -14.16
N HIS A 179 -3.36 -9.20 -15.46
CA HIS A 179 -4.32 -9.69 -16.46
C HIS A 179 -5.80 -9.42 -16.15
N ARG A 180 -6.09 -8.32 -15.45
CA ARG A 180 -7.45 -7.82 -15.21
C ARG A 180 -7.77 -6.68 -16.17
N SER A 181 -9.02 -6.21 -16.16
CA SER A 181 -9.47 -5.04 -16.94
C SER A 181 -8.96 -3.71 -16.37
N PHE A 182 -7.82 -3.72 -15.69
CA PHE A 182 -7.15 -2.55 -15.18
C PHE A 182 -5.65 -2.84 -15.02
N TYR A 183 -4.84 -1.79 -14.99
CA TYR A 183 -3.43 -1.87 -14.63
C TYR A 183 -3.06 -0.72 -13.69
N VAL A 184 -1.91 -0.84 -13.05
CA VAL A 184 -1.31 0.22 -12.24
C VAL A 184 -0.15 0.80 -13.01
N THR A 185 -0.06 2.13 -13.09
CA THR A 185 1.07 2.79 -13.77
C THR A 185 2.36 2.60 -12.99
N HIS A 186 3.50 2.77 -13.67
CA HIS A 186 4.78 2.90 -12.99
C HIS A 186 4.70 3.98 -11.90
N PRO A 187 5.07 3.69 -10.64
CA PRO A 187 4.96 4.67 -9.57
C PRO A 187 6.01 5.78 -9.65
N ASP A 188 5.58 7.02 -9.41
CA ASP A 188 6.47 8.12 -9.12
C ASP A 188 6.95 8.06 -7.66
N ILE A 189 8.24 8.34 -7.44
CA ILE A 189 8.84 8.44 -6.11
C ILE A 189 8.85 9.90 -5.67
N LEU A 190 8.12 10.20 -4.61
CA LEU A 190 7.89 11.55 -4.09
C LEU A 190 8.58 11.78 -2.74
N GLY A 191 8.76 13.05 -2.38
CA GLY A 191 9.22 13.44 -1.04
C GLY A 191 10.73 13.31 -0.80
N ARG A 192 11.54 13.05 -1.83
CA ARG A 192 13.01 13.06 -1.72
C ARG A 192 13.51 14.42 -1.24
N GLY A 193 14.30 14.42 -0.17
CA GLY A 193 14.84 15.63 0.44
C GLY A 193 13.81 16.46 1.21
N ALA A 194 12.56 16.01 1.35
CA ALA A 194 11.50 16.81 1.96
C ALA A 194 11.73 16.96 3.47
N ARG A 195 11.67 18.20 3.96
CA ARG A 195 11.94 18.57 5.35
C ARG A 195 10.82 19.41 5.93
N ASP A 196 10.61 19.29 7.25
CA ASP A 196 9.72 20.17 8.01
C ASP A 196 10.35 21.58 8.19
N GLN A 197 9.61 22.50 8.78
CA GLN A 197 10.10 23.86 9.05
C GLN A 197 11.31 23.89 10.00
N GLY A 198 11.53 22.82 10.77
CA GLY A 198 12.69 22.64 11.64
C GLY A 198 13.88 21.98 10.94
N GLY A 199 13.81 21.74 9.63
CA GLY A 199 14.86 21.11 8.85
C GLY A 199 14.99 19.60 9.03
N ARG A 200 14.07 18.94 9.76
CA ARG A 200 14.07 17.47 9.90
C ARG A 200 13.41 16.85 8.69
N PHE A 201 13.88 15.69 8.25
CA PHE A 201 13.16 14.95 7.21
C PHE A 201 11.74 14.62 7.69
N ILE A 202 10.74 14.82 6.82
CA ILE A 202 9.33 14.58 7.17
C ILE A 202 9.01 13.09 7.32
N SER A 203 9.84 12.23 6.73
CA SER A 203 9.78 10.76 6.77
C SER A 203 11.17 10.21 6.45
N ASP A 204 11.52 9.05 6.96
CA ASP A 204 12.70 8.29 6.54
C ASP A 204 12.46 7.47 5.25
N HIS A 205 11.18 7.29 4.88
CA HIS A 205 10.72 6.74 3.60
C HIS A 205 10.41 7.84 2.57
N PHE A 206 10.63 7.55 1.30
CA PHE A 206 10.01 8.24 0.17
C PHE A 206 8.58 7.71 -0.05
N ALA A 207 7.69 8.56 -0.56
CA ALA A 207 6.32 8.14 -0.90
C ALA A 207 6.24 7.61 -2.33
N LEU A 208 5.27 6.73 -2.60
CA LEU A 208 4.91 6.28 -3.95
C LEU A 208 3.57 6.86 -4.38
N ALA A 209 3.46 7.24 -5.65
CA ALA A 209 2.21 7.65 -6.28
C ALA A 209 2.05 6.96 -7.63
N ALA A 210 0.88 6.38 -7.90
CA ALA A 210 0.57 5.72 -9.16
C ALA A 210 -0.92 5.87 -9.47
N ASP A 211 -1.26 5.74 -10.75
CA ASP A 211 -2.64 5.71 -11.22
C ASP A 211 -3.11 4.27 -11.40
N ILE A 212 -4.38 4.02 -11.07
CA ILE A 212 -5.10 2.81 -11.49
C ILE A 212 -5.87 3.18 -12.75
N VAL A 213 -5.62 2.46 -13.84
CA VAL A 213 -6.23 2.74 -15.15
C VAL A 213 -7.09 1.56 -15.56
N ILE A 214 -8.39 1.79 -15.75
CA ILE A 214 -9.32 0.80 -16.30
C ILE A 214 -9.04 0.64 -17.81
N GLN A 215 -8.99 -0.61 -18.26
CA GLN A 215 -8.88 -0.96 -19.69
C GLN A 215 -10.28 -1.24 -20.24
N GLU A 216 -10.57 -0.68 -21.41
CA GLU A 216 -11.79 -1.00 -22.19
C GLU A 216 -11.71 -2.40 -22.82
#